data_AF-A0A934DNI8-F1
#
_entry.id   AF-A0A934DNI8-F1
#
_cell.length_a   1.000
_cell.length_b   1.000
_cell.length_c   1.000
_cell.angle_alpha   90.00
_cell.angle_beta   90.00
_cell.angle_gamma   90.00
#
_symmetry.space_group_name_H-M   'P 1'
#
loop_
_entity.id
_entity.type
_entity.pdbx_description
1 polymer ?
#
loop_
_entity_poly.entity_id
_entity_poly.type
_entity_poly.pdbx_seq_one_letter_code
_entity_poly.pdbx_strand_id
1 'polypeptide(L)'
;MPRDSRPPGFDMTYKPQRRQAFGPPTTTWILPAIYFVLSLAFLATVMLGQMMPSNSWLFRYIVEGDEHRILGARALSLIMFGGGVAALIRTGMRGVIIHPDGIEARYVIGFGWPKVKNCTWMEIDKLVLDRGHVMLYLWDGSLFGLPDVFDKAGLAHVLERVAAARAIPLRGGSGRNFDEEE
;
A
#
# COMPACT_ATOMS: atom_id res chain seq x y z
N MET A 1 -4.43 -8.23 35.47
CA MET A 1 -3.66 -7.22 36.21
C MET A 1 -3.23 -6.14 35.23
N PRO A 2 -3.77 -4.91 35.33
CA PRO A 2 -3.26 -3.77 34.58
C PRO A 2 -1.88 -3.39 35.13
N ARG A 3 -0.87 -3.31 34.27
CA ARG A 3 0.46 -2.76 34.64
C ARG A 3 0.34 -1.27 34.89
N ASP A 4 1.14 -0.75 35.82
CA ASP A 4 1.30 0.69 36.07
C ASP A 4 1.49 1.44 34.75
N SER A 5 0.62 2.40 34.51
CA SER A 5 0.72 3.35 33.40
C SER A 5 2.06 4.08 33.50
N ARG A 6 2.87 3.99 32.45
CA ARG A 6 4.12 4.77 32.32
C ARG A 6 3.77 6.26 32.50
N PRO A 7 4.49 7.04 33.33
CA PRO A 7 4.15 8.44 33.55
C PRO A 7 4.21 9.22 32.22
N PRO A 8 3.25 10.12 31.97
CA PRO A 8 3.20 10.94 30.76
C PRO A 8 4.35 11.95 30.81
N GLY A 9 5.52 11.55 30.30
CA GLY A 9 6.74 12.35 30.40
C GLY A 9 7.98 11.77 29.75
N PHE A 10 7.98 10.51 29.30
CA PHE A 10 9.09 9.91 28.55
C PHE A 10 9.04 10.17 27.03
N ASP A 11 8.25 11.14 26.59
CA ASP A 11 8.02 11.48 25.17
C ASP A 11 9.11 12.38 24.56
N MET A 12 10.37 12.26 25.03
CA MET A 12 11.47 13.12 24.56
C MET A 12 12.69 12.39 23.99
N THR A 13 12.74 11.06 24.01
CA THR A 13 13.95 10.35 23.56
C THR A 13 13.69 9.56 22.28
N TYR A 14 14.07 10.19 21.16
CA TYR A 14 14.07 9.69 19.78
C TYR A 14 12.76 9.86 18.97
N LYS A 15 12.65 11.02 18.33
CA LYS A 15 11.83 11.21 17.13
C LYS A 15 12.65 10.77 15.92
N PRO A 16 12.31 9.70 15.20
CA PRO A 16 12.95 9.43 13.91
C PRO A 16 12.75 10.66 13.02
N GLN A 17 13.85 11.32 12.64
CA GLN A 17 13.84 12.64 12.00
C GLN A 17 13.18 12.66 10.62
N ARG A 18 12.86 11.50 10.03
CA ARG A 18 12.30 11.41 8.68
C ARG A 18 11.18 10.38 8.61
N ARG A 19 10.06 10.83 8.06
CA ARG A 19 8.95 9.99 7.60
C ARG A 19 9.47 9.02 6.55
N GLN A 20 9.38 7.72 6.82
CA GLN A 20 9.76 6.68 5.86
C GLN A 20 8.51 5.97 5.38
N ALA A 21 8.33 5.92 4.06
CA ALA A 21 7.18 5.28 3.42
C ALA A 21 7.66 4.00 2.72
N PHE A 22 7.01 2.90 3.06
CA PHE A 22 7.19 1.59 2.45
C PHE A 22 5.99 1.28 1.57
N GLY A 23 6.25 1.18 0.27
CA GLY A 23 5.23 0.91 -0.74
C GLY A 23 4.79 -0.56 -0.77
N PRO A 24 3.74 -0.87 -1.57
CA PRO A 24 3.22 -2.22 -1.70
C PRO A 24 4.15 -3.10 -2.55
N PRO A 25 4.15 -4.43 -2.34
CA PRO A 25 5.08 -5.34 -3.02
C PRO A 25 4.83 -5.36 -4.52
N THR A 26 5.89 -5.54 -5.32
CA THR A 26 5.85 -5.51 -6.80
C THR A 26 4.83 -6.48 -7.38
N THR A 27 4.61 -7.64 -6.75
CA THR A 27 3.60 -8.61 -7.18
C THR A 27 2.19 -8.03 -7.21
N THR A 28 1.87 -7.09 -6.32
CA THR A 28 0.54 -6.44 -6.29
C THR A 28 0.33 -5.47 -7.45
N TRP A 29 1.39 -5.04 -8.14
CA TRP A 29 1.33 -4.13 -9.28
C TRP A 29 1.12 -4.86 -10.61
N ILE A 30 1.30 -6.18 -10.67
CA ILE A 30 1.26 -6.95 -11.93
C ILE A 30 -0.11 -6.84 -12.60
N LEU A 31 -1.17 -7.20 -11.88
CA LEU A 31 -2.54 -7.19 -12.41
C LEU A 31 -3.02 -5.78 -12.84
N PRO A 32 -2.87 -4.71 -12.02
CA PRO A 32 -3.26 -3.37 -12.44
C PRO A 32 -2.38 -2.83 -13.58
N ALA A 33 -1.09 -3.21 -13.66
CA ALA A 33 -0.23 -2.86 -14.78
C ALA A 33 -0.70 -3.52 -16.09
N ILE A 34 -1.06 -4.81 -16.07
CA ILE A 34 -1.63 -5.50 -17.24
C ILE A 34 -2.92 -4.80 -17.68
N TYR A 35 -3.82 -4.50 -16.73
CA TYR A 35 -5.06 -3.82 -17.04
C TYR A 35 -4.84 -2.43 -17.66
N PHE A 36 -3.86 -1.67 -17.14
CA PHE A 36 -3.48 -0.37 -17.70
C PHE A 36 -2.89 -0.49 -19.12
N VAL A 37 -2.03 -1.48 -19.37
CA VAL A 37 -1.46 -1.71 -20.71
C VAL A 37 -2.55 -2.08 -21.71
N LEU A 38 -3.49 -2.95 -21.33
CA LEU A 38 -4.63 -3.31 -22.17
C LEU A 38 -5.55 -2.11 -22.44
N SER A 39 -5.82 -1.27 -21.44
CA SER A 39 -6.65 -0.08 -21.61
C SER A 39 -5.97 0.98 -22.48
N LEU A 40 -4.65 1.15 -22.34
CA LEU A 40 -3.85 2.01 -23.20
C LEU A 40 -3.83 1.50 -24.64
N ALA A 41 -3.65 0.20 -24.86
CA ALA A 41 -3.66 -0.40 -26.20
C ALA A 41 -5.03 -0.24 -26.88
N PHE A 42 -6.12 -0.40 -26.13
CA PHE A 42 -7.47 -0.17 -26.62
C PHE A 42 -7.71 1.30 -27.01
N LEU A 43 -7.30 2.24 -26.16
CA LEU A 43 -7.36 3.68 -26.46
C LEU A 43 -6.56 4.03 -27.72
N ALA A 44 -5.33 3.50 -27.83
CA ALA A 44 -4.49 3.71 -29.01
C ALA A 44 -5.14 3.16 -30.28
N THR A 45 -5.75 1.96 -30.21
CA THR A 45 -6.47 1.36 -31.36
C THR A 45 -7.63 2.24 -31.81
N VAL A 46 -8.42 2.77 -30.86
CA VAL A 46 -9.54 3.66 -31.16
C VAL A 46 -9.08 4.99 -31.78
N MET A 47 -7.99 5.56 -31.27
CA MET A 47 -7.40 6.79 -31.83
C MET A 47 -6.83 6.57 -33.23
N LEU A 48 -6.06 5.50 -33.44
CA LEU A 48 -5.50 5.15 -34.75
C LEU A 48 -6.60 4.87 -35.77
N GLY A 49 -7.67 4.19 -35.36
CA GLY A 49 -8.81 3.90 -36.23
C GLY A 49 -9.51 5.14 -36.78
N GLN A 50 -9.49 6.25 -36.03
CA GLN A 50 -10.07 7.52 -36.49
C GLN A 50 -9.15 8.29 -37.44
N MET A 51 -7.85 8.04 -37.38
CA MET A 51 -6.86 8.63 -38.28
C MET A 51 -6.72 7.85 -39.59
N MET A 52 -7.27 6.63 -39.65
CA MET A 52 -7.18 5.78 -40.84
C MET A 52 -8.17 6.22 -41.94
N PRO A 53 -7.85 5.94 -43.22
CA PRO A 53 -8.75 6.19 -44.34
C PRO A 53 -10.09 5.46 -44.17
N SER A 54 -11.17 6.07 -44.69
CA SER A 54 -12.55 5.56 -44.61
C SER A 54 -12.79 4.20 -45.27
N ASN A 55 -11.86 3.74 -46.11
CA ASN A 55 -11.92 2.42 -46.74
C ASN A 55 -11.33 1.29 -45.86
N SER A 56 -10.75 1.62 -44.70
CA SER A 56 -10.22 0.63 -43.78
C SER A 56 -11.33 -0.03 -42.95
N TRP A 57 -11.23 -1.34 -42.73
CA TRP A 57 -12.18 -2.09 -41.90
C TRP A 57 -12.26 -1.53 -40.47
N LEU A 58 -11.14 -1.06 -39.92
CA LEU A 58 -11.06 -0.49 -38.58
C LEU A 58 -11.85 0.83 -38.47
N PHE A 59 -11.75 1.71 -39.46
CA PHE A 59 -12.52 2.96 -39.50
C PHE A 59 -14.02 2.68 -39.57
N ARG A 60 -14.45 1.76 -40.45
CA ARG A 60 -15.87 1.38 -40.54
C ARG A 60 -16.39 0.79 -39.23
N TYR A 61 -15.62 -0.10 -38.59
CA TYR A 61 -16.04 -0.70 -37.32
C TYR A 61 -16.11 0.31 -36.16
N ILE A 62 -15.17 1.25 -36.09
CA ILE A 62 -15.05 2.21 -34.98
C ILE A 62 -15.93 3.45 -35.18
N VAL A 63 -16.11 3.92 -36.42
CA VAL A 63 -16.79 5.18 -36.74
C VAL A 63 -18.19 4.94 -37.29
N GLU A 64 -18.35 4.10 -38.32
CA GLU A 64 -19.68 3.81 -38.90
C GLU A 64 -20.50 2.88 -37.98
N GLY A 65 -19.83 1.92 -37.33
CA GLY A 65 -20.45 1.02 -36.34
C GLY A 65 -20.82 1.70 -35.01
N ASP A 66 -20.42 2.96 -34.80
CA ASP A 66 -20.72 3.72 -33.59
C ASP A 66 -22.11 4.36 -33.63
N GLU A 67 -22.69 4.54 -34.82
CA GLU A 67 -23.96 5.23 -35.04
C GLU A 67 -25.15 4.55 -34.34
N HIS A 68 -25.04 3.24 -34.06
CA HIS A 68 -26.07 2.42 -33.41
C HIS A 68 -25.75 2.05 -31.96
N ARG A 69 -24.65 2.56 -31.39
CA ARG A 69 -24.21 2.21 -30.02
C ARG A 69 -24.65 3.26 -29.00
N ILE A 70 -25.11 2.79 -27.84
CA ILE A 70 -25.49 3.66 -26.70
C ILE A 70 -24.28 4.43 -26.15
N LEU A 71 -23.10 3.81 -26.22
CA LEU A 71 -21.82 4.41 -25.81
C LEU A 71 -20.84 4.34 -26.97
N GLY A 72 -20.41 5.50 -27.44
CA GLY A 72 -19.44 5.59 -28.53
C GLY A 72 -18.10 4.95 -28.16
N ALA A 73 -17.40 4.38 -29.14
CA ALA A 73 -16.11 3.71 -28.97
C ALA A 73 -15.07 4.63 -28.29
N ARG A 74 -15.13 5.94 -28.58
CA ARG A 74 -14.34 6.98 -27.88
C ARG A 74 -14.64 7.02 -26.38
N ALA A 75 -15.90 7.15 -26.01
CA ALA A 75 -16.31 7.25 -24.61
C ALA A 75 -15.92 5.99 -23.83
N LEU A 76 -16.15 4.80 -24.41
CA LEU A 76 -15.79 3.54 -23.79
C LEU A 76 -14.28 3.41 -23.58
N SER A 77 -13.48 3.81 -24.57
CA SER A 77 -12.01 3.79 -24.45
C SER A 77 -11.49 4.72 -23.36
N LEU A 78 -12.08 5.90 -23.20
CA LEU A 78 -11.72 6.85 -22.15
C LEU A 78 -12.10 6.35 -20.76
N ILE A 79 -13.30 5.76 -20.61
CA ILE A 79 -13.74 5.16 -19.34
C ILE A 79 -12.79 4.01 -18.95
N MET A 80 -12.45 3.14 -19.90
CA MET A 80 -11.55 2.02 -19.64
C MET A 80 -10.13 2.48 -19.29
N PHE A 81 -9.62 3.48 -20.01
CA PHE A 81 -8.32 4.09 -19.70
C PHE A 81 -8.30 4.74 -18.31
N GLY A 82 -9.34 5.52 -17.99
CA GLY A 82 -9.51 6.13 -16.67
C GLY A 82 -9.59 5.09 -15.55
N GLY A 83 -10.29 3.98 -15.79
CA GLY A 83 -10.31 2.82 -14.89
C GLY A 83 -8.92 2.21 -14.67
N GLY A 84 -8.11 2.11 -15.74
CA GLY A 84 -6.73 1.63 -15.66
C GLY A 84 -5.85 2.51 -14.78
N VAL A 85 -5.91 3.83 -14.98
CA VAL A 85 -5.20 4.81 -14.15
C VAL A 85 -5.66 4.73 -12.69
N ALA A 86 -6.98 4.65 -12.46
CA ALA A 86 -7.54 4.50 -11.12
C ALA A 86 -7.04 3.22 -10.41
N ALA A 87 -6.91 2.11 -11.15
CA ALA A 87 -6.39 0.85 -10.61
C ALA A 87 -4.91 0.97 -10.18
N LEU A 88 -4.09 1.69 -10.94
CA LEU A 88 -2.70 1.96 -10.57
C LEU A 88 -2.62 2.84 -9.31
N ILE A 89 -3.37 3.95 -9.28
CA ILE A 89 -3.42 4.85 -8.12
C ILE A 89 -3.86 4.09 -6.88
N ARG A 90 -4.94 3.30 -6.98
CA ARG A 90 -5.46 2.45 -5.91
C ARG A 90 -4.39 1.50 -5.36
N THR A 91 -3.57 0.94 -6.23
CA THR A 91 -2.49 0.03 -5.83
C THR A 91 -1.42 0.78 -5.06
N GLY A 92 -1.05 1.98 -5.52
CA GLY A 92 -0.10 2.86 -4.82
C GLY A 92 -0.58 3.42 -3.47
N MET A 93 -1.87 3.37 -3.17
CA MET A 93 -2.40 3.79 -1.86
C MET A 93 -2.13 2.80 -0.73
N ARG A 94 -1.70 1.57 -1.04
CA ARG A 94 -1.33 0.55 -0.06
C ARG A 94 0.09 0.77 0.44
N GLY A 95 0.34 0.47 1.71
CA GLY A 95 1.69 0.51 2.26
C GLY A 95 1.72 0.83 3.75
N VAL A 96 2.92 1.05 4.25
CA VAL A 96 3.20 1.39 5.65
C VAL A 96 4.01 2.66 5.69
N ILE A 97 3.58 3.62 6.50
CA ILE A 97 4.31 4.86 6.72
C ILE A 97 4.68 4.94 8.19
N ILE A 98 5.98 5.00 8.45
CA ILE A 98 6.52 5.16 9.79
C ILE A 98 6.69 6.66 10.06
N HIS A 99 6.01 7.14 11.09
CA HIS A 99 6.07 8.49 11.60
C HIS A 99 6.86 8.52 12.92
N PRO A 100 7.33 9.70 13.36
CA PRO A 100 7.94 9.82 14.68
C PRO A 100 7.00 9.48 15.83
N ASP A 101 5.71 9.67 15.65
CA ASP A 101 4.71 9.50 16.70
C ASP A 101 3.97 8.15 16.60
N GLY A 102 4.09 7.43 15.48
CA GLY A 102 3.49 6.12 15.32
C GLY A 102 3.69 5.47 13.95
N ILE A 103 2.89 4.44 13.69
CA ILE A 103 2.85 3.69 12.43
C ILE A 103 1.48 3.91 11.78
N GLU A 104 1.48 4.30 10.50
CA GLU A 104 0.28 4.37 9.67
C GLU A 104 0.30 3.20 8.68
N ALA A 105 -0.65 2.28 8.82
CA ALA A 105 -0.84 1.17 7.92
C ALA A 105 -2.04 1.44 6.99
N ARG A 106 -1.80 1.38 5.68
CA ARG A 106 -2.80 1.66 4.64
C ARG A 106 -3.19 0.39 3.92
N TYR A 107 -4.48 0.06 4.01
CA TYR A 107 -5.10 -1.10 3.38
C TYR A 107 -6.08 -0.63 2.31
N VAL A 108 -6.29 -1.46 1.29
CA VAL A 108 -7.40 -1.27 0.36
C VAL A 108 -8.22 -2.54 0.37
N ILE A 109 -9.40 -2.47 0.97
CA ILE A 109 -10.37 -3.56 1.06
C ILE A 109 -11.03 -3.72 -0.32
N GLY A 110 -11.47 -4.94 -0.66
CA GLY A 110 -11.96 -5.32 -2.00
C GLY A 110 -12.92 -4.34 -2.68
N PHE A 111 -13.73 -3.59 -1.92
CA PHE A 111 -14.79 -2.75 -2.50
C PHE A 111 -14.40 -1.33 -2.95
N GLY A 112 -13.21 -0.80 -2.66
CA GLY A 112 -12.99 0.61 -3.01
C GLY A 112 -12.20 1.39 -2.01
N TRP A 113 -12.51 1.13 -0.74
CA TRP A 113 -12.30 2.08 0.32
C TRP A 113 -10.91 1.89 0.93
N PRO A 114 -10.06 2.94 0.92
CA PRO A 114 -8.81 2.92 1.63
C PRO A 114 -9.12 2.92 3.14
N LYS A 115 -8.65 1.90 3.85
CA LYS A 115 -8.70 1.87 5.31
C LYS A 115 -7.31 2.24 5.81
N VAL A 116 -7.23 3.35 6.52
CA VAL A 116 -6.01 3.80 7.19
C VAL A 116 -6.16 3.44 8.66
N LYS A 117 -5.20 2.71 9.22
CA LYS A 117 -5.10 2.51 10.66
C LYS A 117 -3.82 3.16 11.15
N ASN A 118 -3.98 4.10 12.08
CA ASN A 118 -2.88 4.74 12.77
C ASN A 118 -2.74 4.06 14.13
N CYS A 119 -1.53 3.63 14.47
CA CYS A 119 -1.19 3.11 15.78
C CYS A 119 -0.08 3.98 16.35
N THR A 120 -0.37 4.60 17.48
CA THR A 120 0.60 5.43 18.20
C THR A 120 1.64 4.53 18.87
N TRP A 121 2.91 4.94 18.98
CA TRP A 121 3.93 4.08 19.62
C TRP A 121 3.57 3.68 21.06
N MET A 122 2.82 4.53 21.78
CA MET A 122 2.36 4.25 23.14
C MET A 122 1.31 3.15 23.21
N GLU A 123 0.57 2.90 22.12
CA GLU A 123 -0.43 1.82 22.05
C GLU A 123 0.20 0.45 21.80
N ILE A 124 1.45 0.41 21.35
CA ILE A 124 2.16 -0.82 20.96
C ILE A 124 2.83 -1.41 22.20
N ASP A 125 2.37 -2.59 22.62
CA ASP A 125 2.93 -3.35 23.75
C ASP A 125 4.12 -4.21 23.29
N LYS A 126 3.95 -4.98 22.22
CA LYS A 126 4.97 -5.91 21.69
C LYS A 126 5.02 -5.89 20.17
N LEU A 127 6.22 -6.09 19.64
CA LEU A 127 6.47 -6.25 18.22
C LEU A 127 6.88 -7.69 17.93
N VAL A 128 6.22 -8.33 16.97
CA VAL A 128 6.58 -9.68 16.52
C VAL A 128 6.97 -9.62 15.06
N LEU A 129 8.23 -9.93 14.76
CA LEU A 129 8.75 -10.01 13.40
C LEU A 129 8.96 -11.48 13.06
N ASP A 130 8.09 -12.01 12.21
CA ASP A 130 8.16 -13.40 11.75
C ASP A 130 8.36 -13.46 10.24
N ARG A 131 9.56 -13.88 9.79
CA ARG A 131 9.91 -14.19 8.39
C ARG A 131 9.35 -13.22 7.33
N GLY A 132 9.28 -11.93 7.66
CA GLY A 132 8.80 -10.87 6.74
C GLY A 132 7.35 -10.43 6.95
N HIS A 133 6.65 -10.95 7.94
CA HIS A 133 5.39 -10.41 8.47
C HIS A 133 5.66 -9.70 9.80
N VAL A 134 5.14 -8.48 9.92
CA VAL A 134 5.22 -7.69 11.15
C VAL A 134 3.85 -7.68 11.80
N MET A 135 3.79 -8.13 13.06
CA MET A 135 2.61 -8.06 13.89
C MET A 135 2.86 -7.12 15.08
N LEU A 136 1.91 -6.21 15.31
CA LEU A 136 1.85 -5.36 16.49
C LEU A 136 0.86 -5.98 17.47
N TYR A 137 1.30 -6.19 18.70
CA TYR A 137 0.39 -6.41 19.82
C TYR A 137 0.14 -5.05 20.46
N LEU A 138 -1.12 -4.63 20.47
CA LEU A 138 -1.52 -3.41 21.13
C LEU A 138 -1.84 -3.68 22.60
N TRP A 139 -1.80 -2.61 23.41
CA TRP A 139 -2.04 -2.68 24.84
C TRP A 139 -3.48 -3.08 25.22
N ASP A 140 -4.42 -2.88 24.29
CA ASP A 140 -5.81 -3.36 24.39
C ASP A 140 -5.94 -4.88 24.19
N GLY A 141 -4.82 -5.58 23.95
CA GLY A 141 -4.79 -7.01 23.65
C GLY A 141 -5.12 -7.33 22.19
N SER A 142 -5.36 -6.33 21.34
CA SER A 142 -5.62 -6.54 19.92
C SER A 142 -4.33 -6.89 19.17
N LEU A 143 -4.45 -7.84 18.25
CA LEU A 143 -3.38 -8.19 17.32
C LEU A 143 -3.60 -7.45 16.01
N PHE A 144 -2.57 -6.75 15.53
CA PHE A 144 -2.63 -6.02 14.28
C PHE A 144 -1.47 -6.37 13.36
N GLY A 145 -1.76 -7.04 12.24
CA GLY A 145 -0.78 -7.34 11.21
C GLY A 145 -0.60 -6.18 10.23
N LEU A 146 0.65 -5.76 10.00
CA LEU A 146 0.97 -4.80 8.96
C LEU A 146 0.73 -5.41 7.57
N PRO A 147 0.36 -4.60 6.56
CA PRO A 147 0.28 -5.07 5.20
C PRO A 147 1.66 -5.45 4.68
N ASP A 148 1.69 -6.35 3.71
CA ASP A 148 2.91 -6.71 3.01
C ASP A 148 3.49 -5.47 2.28
N VAL A 149 4.81 -5.32 2.30
CA VAL A 149 5.55 -4.19 1.73
C VAL A 149 6.66 -4.69 0.79
N PHE A 150 7.07 -3.85 -0.14
CA PHE A 150 8.17 -4.19 -1.07
C PHE A 150 9.49 -4.45 -0.34
N ASP A 151 9.89 -3.56 0.56
CA ASP A 151 11.14 -3.67 1.32
C ASP A 151 10.87 -4.18 2.74
N LYS A 152 10.66 -5.49 2.85
CA LYS A 152 10.43 -6.18 4.13
C LYS A 152 11.62 -6.04 5.07
N ALA A 153 12.83 -6.14 4.54
CA ALA A 153 14.07 -6.10 5.31
C ALA A 153 14.33 -4.69 5.85
N GLY A 154 14.13 -3.66 5.02
CA GLY A 154 14.22 -2.27 5.44
C GLY A 154 13.17 -1.91 6.50
N LEU A 155 11.92 -2.36 6.31
CA LEU A 155 10.86 -2.16 7.31
C LEU A 155 11.23 -2.81 8.65
N ALA A 156 11.70 -4.07 8.62
CA ALA A 156 12.14 -4.78 9.81
C ALA A 156 13.30 -4.06 10.51
N HIS A 157 14.31 -3.62 9.77
CA HIS A 157 15.47 -2.92 10.34
C HIS A 157 15.10 -1.59 10.99
N VAL A 158 14.18 -0.83 10.38
CA VAL A 158 13.69 0.43 10.95
C VAL A 158 12.88 0.17 12.23
N LEU A 159 12.04 -0.86 12.24
CA LEU A 159 11.28 -1.25 13.42
C LEU A 159 12.18 -1.73 14.55
N GLU A 160 13.20 -2.54 14.26
CA GLU A 160 14.21 -2.97 15.23
C GLU A 160 14.91 -1.77 15.88
N ARG A 161 15.30 -0.76 15.07
CA ARG A 161 15.91 0.48 15.59
C ARG A 161 14.96 1.28 16.47
N VAL A 162 13.70 1.44 16.06
CA VAL A 162 12.72 2.21 16.83
C VAL A 162 12.37 1.48 18.14
N ALA A 163 12.24 0.17 18.10
CA ALA A 163 11.97 -0.65 19.26
C ALA A 163 13.12 -0.60 20.27
N ALA A 164 14.38 -0.71 19.80
CA ALA A 164 15.57 -0.53 20.64
C ALA A 164 15.61 0.87 21.28
N ALA A 165 15.29 1.92 20.52
CA ALA A 165 15.26 3.29 21.03
C ALA A 165 14.16 3.54 22.08
N ARG A 166 13.03 2.83 21.99
CA ARG A 166 11.86 3.01 22.87
C ARG A 166 11.70 1.91 23.93
N ALA A 167 12.65 0.98 24.01
CA ALA A 167 12.61 -0.21 24.85
C ALA A 167 11.29 -1.01 24.68
N ILE A 168 10.85 -1.17 23.44
CA ILE A 168 9.69 -1.99 23.11
C ILE A 168 10.16 -3.45 22.95
N PRO A 169 9.56 -4.42 23.66
CA PRO A 169 9.91 -5.83 23.52
C PRO A 169 9.65 -6.34 22.09
N LEU A 170 10.67 -6.97 21.52
CA LEU A 170 10.68 -7.58 20.19
C LEU A 170 10.70 -9.10 20.33
N ARG A 171 9.85 -9.82 19.60
CA ARG A 171 9.88 -11.27 19.50
C ARG A 171 10.08 -11.68 18.04
N GLY A 172 11.21 -12.30 17.74
CA GLY A 172 11.63 -12.55 16.37
C GLY A 172 12.25 -11.32 15.71
N GLY A 173 13.19 -11.56 14.79
CA GLY A 173 14.07 -10.55 14.19
C GLY A 173 15.37 -11.19 13.70
N SER A 174 16.30 -10.40 13.16
CA SER A 174 17.58 -10.87 12.58
C SER A 174 18.59 -11.43 13.62
N GLY A 175 18.14 -11.86 14.79
CA GLY A 175 18.99 -12.51 15.80
C GLY A 175 19.74 -11.57 16.74
N ARG A 176 19.23 -10.37 17.00
CA ARG A 176 19.67 -9.58 18.16
C ARG A 176 18.68 -9.77 19.30
N ASN A 177 18.81 -10.90 19.99
CA ASN A 177 18.13 -11.12 21.27
C ASN A 177 18.65 -10.04 22.24
N PHE A 178 17.76 -9.19 22.74
CA PHE A 178 18.07 -8.24 23.81
C PHE A 178 17.67 -8.81 25.19
N ASP A 179 17.75 -10.14 25.33
CA ASP A 179 17.46 -10.89 26.56
C ASP A 179 18.71 -11.66 27.01
N GLU A 180 19.87 -10.99 27.03
CA GLU A 180 21.07 -11.44 27.75
C GLU A 180 21.68 -10.26 28.49
N GLU A 181 20.99 -9.74 29.50
CA GLU A 181 21.64 -9.09 30.64
C GLU A 181 20.98 -9.62 31.93
N GLU A 182 21.81 -10.35 32.68
CA GLU A 182 21.73 -10.98 34.02
C GLU A 182 20.45 -10.90 34.87
#